data_AF-A0A2E9RSJ6-F1
#
_entry.id   AF-A0A2E9RSJ6-F1
#
_cell.length_a   1.000
_cell.length_b   1.000
_cell.length_c   1.000
_cell.angle_alpha   90.00
_cell.angle_beta   90.00
_cell.angle_gamma   90.00
#
_symmetry.space_group_name_H-M   'P 1'
#
loop_
_entity.id
_entity.type
_entity.pdbx_description
1 polymer ?
#
loop_
_entity_poly.entity_id
_entity_poly.type
_entity_poly.pdbx_seq_one_letter_code
_entity_poly.pdbx_strand_id
1 'polypeptide(L)'
;MSSHSKMLSRIFTLVLLCLVVSRTVAAPPTFKIGPIPSGELDVFKKQFTYYINVFGIHLFGTATTPPAKLRHAAVILAEYLDNDEDGKPDNPKVLATMVQRKAFLFMTANERALDRLDHDVFQDTGFHHGQGQFATETNPGGDGFDASLEEVLHLVTHEGYAYAYPEVFGEKPGTTLANCLDMARGGHFKRVPRRYPKGAWFTYDDRSCDYGCQCAEYLYWAVTSVLGAQDTPRRREDIGQEWRLYNRELVKTRDPKVYELITDPKYKLPSRLPDGKYREK
;
A
#
# COMPACT_ATOMS: atom_id res chain seq x y z
N MET A 1 35.37 2.35 76.94
CA MET A 1 33.95 1.92 76.97
C MET A 1 33.50 1.77 75.53
N SER A 2 32.99 0.58 75.21
CA SER A 2 32.60 0.12 73.88
C SER A 2 31.43 0.91 73.30
N SER A 3 31.44 1.18 71.99
CA SER A 3 30.22 1.33 71.21
C SER A 3 30.42 0.77 69.80
N HIS A 4 29.78 -0.37 69.57
CA HIS A 4 29.52 -1.00 68.29
C HIS A 4 28.45 -0.24 67.48
N SER A 5 28.30 -0.64 66.21
CA SER A 5 27.08 -0.60 65.37
C SER A 5 27.02 0.58 64.38
N LYS A 6 26.78 0.43 63.08
CA LYS A 6 26.47 -0.70 62.19
C LYS A 6 26.75 -0.22 60.75
N MET A 7 27.38 -1.07 59.94
CA MET A 7 27.57 -0.88 58.51
C MET A 7 26.24 -1.19 57.80
N LEU A 8 25.61 -0.18 57.18
CA LEU A 8 24.40 -0.34 56.38
C LEU A 8 24.77 -0.80 54.96
N SER A 9 24.54 -2.08 54.69
CA SER A 9 24.56 -2.67 53.35
C SER A 9 23.42 -2.08 52.50
N ARG A 10 23.74 -1.43 51.38
CA ARG A 10 22.77 -0.99 50.37
C ARG A 10 22.62 -2.09 49.31
N ILE A 11 21.53 -2.83 49.37
CA ILE A 11 21.10 -3.75 48.32
C ILE A 11 20.51 -2.90 47.19
N PHE A 12 21.14 -2.90 46.02
CA PHE A 12 20.57 -2.36 44.79
C PHE A 12 19.67 -3.44 44.16
N THR A 13 18.36 -3.28 44.28
CA THR A 13 17.39 -4.11 43.55
C THR A 13 17.26 -3.58 42.12
N LEU A 14 17.84 -4.30 41.16
CA LEU A 14 17.67 -4.04 39.73
C LEU A 14 16.25 -4.48 39.33
N VAL A 15 15.32 -3.54 39.19
CA VAL A 15 13.98 -3.81 38.65
C VAL A 15 14.10 -3.90 37.13
N LEU A 16 14.14 -5.14 36.61
CA LEU A 16 14.04 -5.41 35.18
C LEU A 16 12.59 -5.16 34.75
N LEU A 17 12.32 -3.98 34.19
CA LEU A 17 11.02 -3.65 33.62
C LEU A 17 10.87 -4.40 32.28
N CYS A 18 10.36 -5.64 32.33
CA CYS A 18 9.92 -6.34 31.13
C CYS A 18 8.70 -5.60 30.56
N LEU A 19 8.94 -4.72 29.59
CA LEU A 19 7.90 -4.17 28.71
C LEU A 19 7.33 -5.33 27.89
N VAL A 20 6.26 -5.95 28.38
CA VAL A 20 5.41 -6.81 27.57
C VAL A 20 4.70 -5.88 26.59
N VAL A 21 5.27 -5.71 25.40
CA VAL A 21 4.56 -5.12 24.27
C VAL A 21 3.45 -6.11 23.91
N SER A 22 2.24 -5.88 24.40
CA SER A 22 1.05 -6.58 23.92
C SER A 22 0.94 -6.33 22.42
N ARG A 23 1.40 -7.29 21.62
CA ARG A 23 1.07 -7.35 20.20
C ARG A 23 -0.42 -7.68 20.13
N THR A 24 -1.27 -6.67 20.12
CA THR A 24 -2.66 -6.84 19.69
C THR A 24 -2.59 -7.24 18.21
N VAL A 25 -2.64 -8.54 17.95
CA VAL A 25 -2.91 -9.03 16.60
C VAL A 25 -4.28 -8.48 16.24
N ALA A 26 -4.33 -7.62 15.21
CA ALA A 26 -5.60 -7.06 14.76
C ALA A 26 -6.55 -8.21 14.42
N ALA A 27 -7.77 -8.15 14.95
CA ALA A 27 -8.77 -9.16 14.65
C ALA A 27 -9.08 -9.17 13.13
N PRO A 28 -9.44 -10.33 12.56
CA PRO A 28 -9.80 -10.40 11.15
C PRO A 28 -10.90 -9.38 10.78
N PRO A 29 -10.79 -8.72 9.63
CA PRO A 29 -11.79 -7.74 9.21
C PRO A 29 -13.16 -8.40 9.01
N THR A 30 -14.22 -7.74 9.50
CA THR A 30 -15.61 -8.21 9.32
C THR A 30 -16.25 -7.73 8.01
N PHE A 31 -15.55 -6.82 7.34
CA PHE A 31 -16.00 -6.05 6.18
C PHE A 31 -17.36 -5.35 6.34
N LYS A 32 -17.88 -5.18 7.56
CA LYS A 32 -19.15 -4.47 7.79
C LYS A 32 -18.95 -2.98 7.55
N ILE A 33 -19.74 -2.42 6.63
CA ILE A 33 -19.78 -0.98 6.40
C ILE A 33 -20.65 -0.35 7.48
N GLY A 34 -20.13 0.68 8.14
CA GLY A 34 -20.83 1.45 9.16
C GLY A 34 -20.65 2.96 8.95
N PRO A 35 -21.17 3.77 9.88
CA PRO A 35 -20.89 5.20 9.91
C PRO A 35 -19.43 5.45 10.34
N ILE A 36 -18.92 6.64 10.02
CA ILE A 36 -17.60 7.09 10.50
C ILE A 36 -17.64 7.14 12.05
N PRO A 37 -16.70 6.47 12.75
CA PRO A 37 -16.60 6.53 14.20
C PRO A 37 -16.42 7.96 14.71
N SER A 38 -16.90 8.24 15.91
CA SER A 38 -16.59 9.51 16.58
C SER A 38 -15.14 9.53 17.10
N GLY A 39 -14.62 10.71 17.42
CA GLY A 39 -13.25 10.90 17.91
C GLY A 39 -12.34 11.44 16.81
N GLU A 40 -11.13 10.88 16.69
CA GLU A 40 -10.12 11.39 15.74
C GLU A 40 -10.56 11.36 14.27
N LEU A 41 -11.55 10.51 13.94
CA LEU A 41 -12.09 10.39 12.59
C LEU A 41 -13.29 11.32 12.32
N ASP A 42 -13.72 12.13 13.30
CA ASP A 42 -14.87 13.05 13.12
C ASP A 42 -14.70 14.00 11.93
N VAL A 43 -13.46 14.37 11.63
CA VAL A 43 -13.10 15.21 10.48
C VAL A 43 -13.60 14.65 9.13
N PHE A 44 -13.66 13.31 8.99
CA PHE A 44 -14.14 12.62 7.79
C PHE A 44 -15.67 12.70 7.61
N LYS A 45 -16.43 12.98 8.67
CA LYS A 45 -17.91 13.07 8.60
C LYS A 45 -18.41 14.23 7.72
N LYS A 46 -17.58 15.24 7.47
CA LYS A 46 -17.95 16.38 6.60
C LYS A 46 -18.18 15.95 5.14
N GLN A 47 -17.52 14.88 4.69
CA GLN A 47 -17.45 14.51 3.27
C GLN A 47 -17.77 13.04 3.00
N PHE A 48 -17.54 12.18 4.00
CA PHE A 48 -17.71 10.75 3.89
C PHE A 48 -18.92 10.27 4.71
N THR A 49 -19.54 9.20 4.24
CA THR A 49 -20.73 8.59 4.86
C THR A 49 -20.48 7.16 5.29
N TYR A 50 -19.68 6.44 4.51
CA TYR A 50 -19.38 5.03 4.75
C TYR A 50 -17.98 4.87 5.33
N TYR A 51 -17.85 3.93 6.26
CA TYR A 51 -16.61 3.56 6.90
C TYR A 51 -16.46 2.04 7.01
N ILE A 52 -15.24 1.58 6.86
CA ILE A 52 -14.82 0.19 7.05
C ILE A 52 -13.36 0.19 7.52
N ASN A 53 -13.00 -0.76 8.40
CA ASN A 53 -11.65 -0.91 8.92
C ASN A 53 -11.06 -2.26 8.52
N VAL A 54 -9.81 -2.26 8.07
CA VAL A 54 -9.06 -3.45 7.71
C VAL A 54 -7.72 -3.41 8.44
N PHE A 55 -7.56 -4.27 9.46
CA PHE A 55 -6.34 -4.36 10.26
C PHE A 55 -5.82 -3.02 10.85
N GLY A 56 -6.72 -2.07 11.13
CA GLY A 56 -6.36 -0.74 11.60
C GLY A 56 -6.27 0.32 10.50
N ILE A 57 -6.27 -0.06 9.23
CA ILE A 57 -6.32 0.87 8.10
C ILE A 57 -7.78 1.30 7.84
N HIS A 58 -7.99 2.60 7.71
CA HIS A 58 -9.31 3.19 7.52
C HIS A 58 -9.65 3.27 6.04
N LEU A 59 -10.88 2.90 5.67
CA LEU A 59 -11.41 3.21 4.34
C LEU A 59 -12.72 3.99 4.46
N PHE A 60 -12.84 5.03 3.64
CA PHE A 60 -13.98 5.94 3.63
C PHE A 60 -14.68 5.93 2.27
N GLY A 61 -16.02 6.03 2.26
CA GLY A 61 -16.81 6.19 1.05
C GLY A 61 -17.73 7.39 1.14
N THR A 62 -17.84 8.16 0.06
CA THR A 62 -18.83 9.25 -0.05
C THR A 62 -20.25 8.67 -0.09
N ALA A 63 -21.28 9.50 0.13
CA ALA A 63 -22.68 9.09 0.04
C ALA A 63 -23.06 8.46 -1.32
N THR A 64 -22.35 8.83 -2.39
CA THR A 64 -22.57 8.31 -3.75
C THR A 64 -21.76 7.07 -4.08
N THR A 65 -20.89 6.62 -3.18
CA THR A 65 -20.05 5.43 -3.39
C THR A 65 -20.91 4.17 -3.21
N PRO A 66 -21.01 3.28 -4.22
CA PRO A 66 -21.72 2.02 -4.05
C PRO A 66 -21.08 1.16 -2.93
N PRO A 67 -21.83 0.74 -1.89
CA PRO A 67 -21.26 0.01 -0.76
C PRO A 67 -20.54 -1.29 -1.15
N ALA A 68 -20.99 -1.98 -2.20
CA ALA A 68 -20.33 -3.19 -2.69
C ALA A 68 -18.91 -2.91 -3.22
N LYS A 69 -18.68 -1.76 -3.87
CA LYS A 69 -17.36 -1.39 -4.39
C LYS A 69 -16.40 -1.02 -3.26
N LEU A 70 -16.88 -0.28 -2.25
CA LEU A 70 -16.08 0.01 -1.05
C LEU A 70 -15.70 -1.27 -0.29
N ARG A 71 -16.66 -2.20 -0.15
CA ARG A 71 -16.39 -3.52 0.45
C ARG A 71 -15.35 -4.30 -0.36
N HIS A 72 -15.46 -4.29 -1.68
CA HIS A 72 -14.48 -4.93 -2.56
C HIS A 72 -13.06 -4.40 -2.34
N ALA A 73 -12.87 -3.08 -2.35
CA ALA A 73 -11.56 -2.48 -2.07
C ALA A 73 -11.02 -2.84 -0.66
N ALA A 74 -11.91 -2.98 0.33
CA ALA A 74 -11.52 -3.45 1.66
C ALA A 74 -11.05 -4.91 1.66
N VAL A 75 -11.70 -5.78 0.88
CA VAL A 75 -11.29 -7.18 0.71
C VAL A 75 -9.94 -7.27 0.02
N ILE A 76 -9.75 -6.53 -1.08
CA ILE A 76 -8.45 -6.45 -1.78
C ILE A 76 -7.33 -5.97 -0.85
N LEU A 77 -7.61 -4.98 0.01
CA LEU A 77 -6.63 -4.52 1.00
C LEU A 77 -6.27 -5.63 2.01
N ALA A 78 -7.27 -6.40 2.46
CA ALA A 78 -7.03 -7.52 3.35
C ALA A 78 -6.17 -8.59 2.66
N GLU A 79 -6.46 -8.96 1.42
CA GLU A 79 -5.71 -9.95 0.63
C GLU A 79 -4.29 -9.49 0.26
N TYR A 80 -4.03 -8.18 0.18
CA TYR A 80 -2.66 -7.68 0.02
C TYR A 80 -1.86 -7.68 1.33
N LEU A 81 -2.51 -7.40 2.46
CA LEU A 81 -1.84 -7.35 3.77
C LEU A 81 -1.68 -8.74 4.41
N ASP A 82 -2.62 -9.64 4.14
CA ASP A 82 -2.73 -11.02 4.59
C ASP A 82 -3.00 -11.88 3.35
N ASN A 83 -1.94 -12.13 2.59
CA ASN A 83 -2.00 -12.78 1.29
C ASN A 83 -2.18 -14.28 1.38
N ASP A 84 -1.87 -14.91 2.53
CA ASP A 84 -2.21 -16.30 2.83
C ASP A 84 -3.66 -16.50 3.35
N GLU A 85 -4.31 -15.41 3.76
CA GLU A 85 -5.68 -15.30 4.26
C GLU A 85 -5.89 -16.03 5.60
N ASP A 86 -4.86 -16.15 6.46
CA ASP A 86 -4.99 -16.83 7.76
C ASP A 86 -5.68 -15.99 8.85
N GLY A 87 -5.98 -14.72 8.55
CA GLY A 87 -6.53 -13.75 9.49
C GLY A 87 -5.49 -12.81 10.10
N LYS A 88 -4.21 -12.89 9.70
CA LYS A 88 -3.11 -12.09 10.25
C LYS A 88 -2.26 -11.50 9.12
N PRO A 89 -1.89 -10.22 9.22
CA PRO A 89 -1.02 -9.63 8.21
C PRO A 89 0.35 -10.31 8.09
N ASP A 90 0.73 -10.64 6.86
CA ASP A 90 1.97 -11.34 6.48
C ASP A 90 3.23 -10.57 6.87
N ASN A 91 3.15 -9.24 6.81
CA ASN A 91 4.21 -8.33 7.19
C ASN A 91 3.75 -7.35 8.28
N PRO A 92 3.84 -7.73 9.58
CA PRO A 92 3.44 -6.87 10.68
C PRO A 92 4.20 -5.54 10.77
N LYS A 93 5.43 -5.49 10.23
CA LYS A 93 6.22 -4.24 10.20
C LYS A 93 5.63 -3.25 9.19
N VAL A 94 5.23 -3.72 8.01
CA VAL A 94 4.55 -2.90 6.99
C VAL A 94 3.22 -2.39 7.53
N LEU A 95 2.40 -3.27 8.11
CA LEU A 95 1.12 -2.85 8.72
C LEU A 95 1.32 -1.79 9.82
N ALA A 96 2.23 -2.04 10.77
CA ALA A 96 2.49 -1.09 11.85
C ALA A 96 2.95 0.27 11.31
N THR A 97 3.72 0.28 10.23
CA THR A 97 4.16 1.50 9.54
C THR A 97 2.97 2.25 8.95
N MET A 98 2.09 1.56 8.22
CA MET A 98 0.87 2.17 7.65
C MET A 98 -0.04 2.76 8.73
N VAL A 99 -0.27 2.04 9.83
CA VAL A 99 -1.06 2.52 10.98
C VAL A 99 -0.42 3.75 11.63
N GLN A 100 0.89 3.72 11.88
CA GLN A 100 1.62 4.86 12.45
C GLN A 100 1.51 6.11 11.57
N ARG A 101 1.53 5.91 10.26
CA ARG A 101 1.39 6.97 9.26
C ARG A 101 -0.07 7.37 9.04
N LYS A 102 -1.02 6.76 9.74
CA LYS A 102 -2.46 7.01 9.55
C LYS A 102 -2.87 6.86 8.08
N ALA A 103 -2.31 5.86 7.39
CA ALA A 103 -2.64 5.58 6.00
C ALA A 103 -4.13 5.24 5.87
N PHE A 104 -4.77 5.73 4.82
CA PHE A 104 -6.19 5.48 4.59
C PHE A 104 -6.52 5.42 3.09
N LEU A 105 -7.58 4.69 2.76
CA LEU A 105 -8.18 4.71 1.43
C LEU A 105 -9.44 5.58 1.48
N PHE A 106 -9.72 6.34 0.43
CA PHE A 106 -11.04 6.93 0.26
C PHE A 106 -11.56 6.66 -1.14
N MET A 107 -12.87 6.43 -1.23
CA MET A 107 -13.53 6.10 -2.49
C MET A 107 -14.61 7.12 -2.81
N THR A 108 -14.52 7.72 -3.99
CA THR A 108 -15.55 8.57 -4.59
C THR A 108 -16.24 7.83 -5.73
N ALA A 109 -17.35 8.39 -6.24
CA ALA A 109 -18.03 7.81 -7.40
C ALA A 109 -17.15 7.81 -8.66
N ASN A 110 -16.37 8.88 -8.87
CA ASN A 110 -15.49 9.13 -10.01
C ASN A 110 -14.57 10.34 -9.73
N GLU A 111 -13.64 10.61 -10.63
CA GLU A 111 -12.72 11.75 -10.59
C GLU A 111 -13.42 13.10 -10.32
N ARG A 112 -14.51 13.41 -11.03
CA ARG A 112 -15.26 14.66 -10.80
C ARG A 112 -15.83 14.78 -9.39
N ALA A 113 -16.10 13.66 -8.72
CA ALA A 113 -16.54 13.66 -7.34
C ALA A 113 -15.38 13.86 -6.37
N LEU A 114 -14.16 13.44 -6.76
CA LEU A 114 -12.93 13.75 -6.03
C LEU A 114 -12.63 15.25 -6.07
N ASP A 115 -12.71 15.89 -7.24
CA ASP A 115 -12.46 17.34 -7.39
C ASP A 115 -13.37 18.24 -6.54
N ARG A 116 -14.50 17.70 -6.09
CA ARG A 116 -15.47 18.39 -5.23
C ARG A 116 -15.23 18.17 -3.74
N LEU A 117 -14.30 17.29 -3.37
CA LEU A 117 -13.90 17.14 -1.98
C LEU A 117 -13.13 18.37 -1.53
N ASP A 118 -13.34 18.76 -0.29
CA ASP A 118 -12.59 19.86 0.32
C ASP A 118 -11.26 19.26 0.83
N HIS A 119 -10.23 19.33 -0.02
CA HIS A 119 -8.93 18.68 0.19
C HIS A 119 -8.15 19.22 1.40
N ASP A 120 -8.55 20.37 1.94
CA ASP A 120 -7.91 20.99 3.11
C ASP A 120 -8.43 20.40 4.43
N VAL A 121 -9.60 19.73 4.41
CA VAL A 121 -10.30 19.28 5.63
C VAL A 121 -9.48 18.29 6.47
N PHE A 122 -8.62 17.48 5.84
CA PHE A 122 -7.82 16.47 6.55
C PHE A 122 -6.42 16.94 6.91
N GLN A 123 -5.94 18.05 6.33
CA GLN A 123 -4.55 18.47 6.48
C GLN A 123 -4.24 18.91 7.91
N ASP A 124 -5.17 19.59 8.58
CA ASP A 124 -4.95 20.07 9.95
C ASP A 124 -5.02 18.96 11.03
N THR A 125 -5.41 17.73 10.66
CA THR A 125 -5.59 16.59 11.58
C THR A 125 -4.52 15.51 11.47
N GLY A 126 -3.50 15.73 10.62
CA GLY A 126 -2.38 14.82 10.43
C GLY A 126 -2.69 13.61 9.55
N PHE A 127 -3.80 13.64 8.80
CA PHE A 127 -4.18 12.62 7.82
C PHE A 127 -3.73 13.06 6.42
N HIS A 128 -2.43 12.88 6.13
CA HIS A 128 -1.82 13.26 4.85
C HIS A 128 -1.56 12.08 3.90
N HIS A 129 -1.93 10.87 4.32
CA HIS A 129 -1.51 9.60 3.72
C HIS A 129 -2.70 8.86 3.10
N GLY A 130 -3.47 9.60 2.30
CA GLY A 130 -4.71 9.12 1.68
C GLY A 130 -4.49 8.68 0.24
N GLN A 131 -4.97 7.49 -0.10
CA GLN A 131 -5.03 7.01 -1.47
C GLN A 131 -6.47 7.06 -1.99
N GLY A 132 -6.66 7.65 -3.17
CA GLY A 132 -7.95 7.77 -3.82
C GLY A 132 -8.30 6.54 -4.64
N GLN A 133 -9.59 6.18 -4.69
CA GLN A 133 -10.10 5.14 -5.57
C GLN A 133 -11.45 5.57 -6.18
N PHE A 134 -11.70 5.19 -7.42
CA PHE A 134 -12.95 5.50 -8.11
C PHE A 134 -13.85 4.27 -8.24
N ALA A 135 -15.11 4.43 -7.84
CA ALA A 135 -16.09 3.34 -7.93
C ALA A 135 -16.39 2.92 -9.38
N THR A 136 -16.25 3.84 -10.35
CA THR A 136 -16.41 3.57 -11.78
C THR A 136 -15.32 2.66 -12.35
N GLU A 137 -14.16 2.59 -11.70
CA GLU A 137 -13.00 1.81 -12.16
C GLU A 137 -12.74 0.58 -11.27
N THR A 138 -13.41 0.50 -10.12
CA THR A 138 -13.44 -0.71 -9.29
C THR A 138 -14.32 -1.76 -9.98
N ASN A 139 -13.76 -2.85 -10.48
CA ASN A 139 -14.46 -3.75 -11.41
C ASN A 139 -14.36 -5.25 -11.07
N PRO A 140 -14.80 -5.69 -9.87
CA PRO A 140 -14.79 -7.10 -9.50
C PRO A 140 -15.54 -7.97 -10.52
N GLY A 141 -14.82 -8.90 -11.15
CA GLY A 141 -15.38 -9.91 -12.06
C GLY A 141 -15.94 -9.36 -13.39
N GLY A 142 -15.67 -8.10 -13.73
CA GLY A 142 -16.11 -7.52 -15.01
C GLY A 142 -15.05 -7.61 -16.12
N ASP A 143 -15.41 -7.12 -17.31
CA ASP A 143 -14.58 -7.24 -18.53
C ASP A 143 -13.40 -6.22 -18.64
N GLY A 144 -13.36 -5.25 -17.73
CA GLY A 144 -12.30 -4.24 -17.62
C GLY A 144 -11.37 -4.52 -16.45
N PHE A 145 -10.18 -3.92 -16.50
CA PHE A 145 -9.23 -3.97 -15.39
C PHE A 145 -9.87 -3.42 -14.11
N ASP A 146 -9.64 -4.12 -13.00
CA ASP A 146 -10.11 -3.69 -11.69
C ASP A 146 -9.05 -2.79 -11.06
N ALA A 147 -9.26 -1.47 -11.11
CA ALA A 147 -8.31 -0.48 -10.59
C ALA A 147 -8.05 -0.64 -9.08
N SER A 148 -8.88 -1.39 -8.34
CA SER A 148 -8.59 -1.67 -6.93
C SER A 148 -7.33 -2.51 -6.74
N LEU A 149 -6.91 -3.30 -7.73
CA LEU A 149 -5.62 -4.00 -7.71
C LEU A 149 -4.41 -3.05 -7.82
N GLU A 150 -4.62 -1.83 -8.32
CA GLU A 150 -3.60 -0.80 -8.46
C GLU A 150 -3.63 0.14 -7.26
N GLU A 151 -4.74 0.84 -7.05
CA GLU A 151 -4.83 1.89 -6.03
C GLU A 151 -4.62 1.35 -4.62
N VAL A 152 -5.17 0.17 -4.31
CA VAL A 152 -4.96 -0.44 -2.99
C VAL A 152 -3.52 -0.90 -2.83
N LEU A 153 -2.89 -1.39 -3.91
CA LEU A 153 -1.48 -1.78 -3.88
C LEU A 153 -0.58 -0.56 -3.68
N HIS A 154 -0.85 0.56 -4.37
CA HIS A 154 -0.16 1.84 -4.17
C HIS A 154 -0.20 2.29 -2.72
N LEU A 155 -1.37 2.22 -2.07
CA LEU A 155 -1.47 2.54 -0.63
C LEU A 155 -0.52 1.65 0.22
N VAL A 156 -0.51 0.34 -0.04
CA VAL A 156 0.31 -0.62 0.73
C VAL A 156 1.80 -0.43 0.46
N THR A 157 2.20 -0.18 -0.79
CA THR A 157 3.61 -0.04 -1.17
C THR A 157 4.16 1.32 -0.79
N HIS A 158 3.44 2.40 -1.08
CA HIS A 158 3.83 3.78 -0.80
C HIS A 158 3.85 4.05 0.70
N GLU A 159 2.75 3.79 1.42
CA GLU A 159 2.66 4.13 2.85
C GLU A 159 3.16 3.03 3.78
N GLY A 160 3.32 1.81 3.27
CA GLY A 160 3.84 0.67 4.01
C GLY A 160 5.30 0.36 3.69
N TYR A 161 5.55 -0.22 2.51
CA TYR A 161 6.87 -0.75 2.15
C TYR A 161 7.95 0.33 2.06
N ALA A 162 7.65 1.48 1.43
CA ALA A 162 8.63 2.55 1.25
C ALA A 162 9.16 3.12 2.57
N TYR A 163 8.36 3.08 3.64
CA TYR A 163 8.75 3.57 4.97
C TYR A 163 9.20 2.46 5.92
N ALA A 164 8.69 1.23 5.77
CA ALA A 164 9.17 0.09 6.52
C ALA A 164 10.59 -0.33 6.10
N TYR A 165 10.93 -0.16 4.81
CA TYR A 165 12.24 -0.52 4.26
C TYR A 165 12.79 0.60 3.36
N PRO A 166 13.16 1.76 3.93
CA PRO A 166 13.45 2.98 3.17
C PRO A 166 14.68 2.92 2.26
N GLU A 167 15.61 2.00 2.51
CA GLU A 167 16.78 1.80 1.65
C GLU A 167 16.51 0.80 0.51
N VAL A 168 15.39 0.07 0.58
CA VAL A 168 15.02 -0.97 -0.39
C VAL A 168 13.88 -0.47 -1.29
N PHE A 169 12.74 -0.13 -0.70
CA PHE A 169 11.53 0.30 -1.41
C PHE A 169 11.29 1.81 -1.33
N GLY A 170 12.18 2.57 -0.66
CA GLY A 170 12.04 4.02 -0.60
C GLY A 170 12.07 4.64 -2.00
N GLU A 171 11.19 5.59 -2.25
CA GLU A 171 10.96 6.19 -3.58
C GLU A 171 11.90 7.38 -3.84
N LYS A 172 13.19 7.17 -3.55
CA LYS A 172 14.24 8.17 -3.67
C LYS A 172 15.43 7.58 -4.44
N PRO A 173 16.21 8.40 -5.17
CA PRO A 173 17.39 7.90 -5.88
C PRO A 173 18.35 7.14 -4.94
N GLY A 174 18.89 6.02 -5.42
CA GLY A 174 19.88 5.22 -4.70
C GLY A 174 19.33 4.03 -3.92
N THR A 175 18.01 3.91 -3.73
CA THR A 175 17.40 2.70 -3.15
C THR A 175 17.45 1.52 -4.12
N THR A 176 17.27 0.30 -3.63
CA THR A 176 17.25 -0.90 -4.47
C THR A 176 16.18 -0.81 -5.58
N LEU A 177 14.96 -0.38 -5.24
CA LEU A 177 13.86 -0.21 -6.18
C LEU A 177 14.18 0.89 -7.21
N ALA A 178 14.67 2.05 -6.77
CA ALA A 178 15.03 3.17 -7.64
C ALA A 178 16.12 2.80 -8.65
N ASN A 179 17.09 1.98 -8.25
CA ASN A 179 18.12 1.48 -9.16
C ASN A 179 17.53 0.54 -10.23
N CYS A 180 16.50 -0.25 -9.89
CA CYS A 180 15.78 -1.07 -10.86
C CYS A 180 14.97 -0.20 -11.83
N LEU A 181 14.27 0.83 -11.32
CA LEU A 181 13.55 1.83 -12.11
C LEU A 181 14.46 2.51 -13.15
N ASP A 182 15.65 2.95 -12.75
CA ASP A 182 16.60 3.62 -13.65
C ASP A 182 17.08 2.68 -14.76
N MET A 183 17.26 1.39 -14.47
CA MET A 183 17.54 0.38 -15.49
C MET A 183 16.36 0.21 -16.46
N ALA A 184 15.13 0.14 -15.93
CA ALA A 184 13.92 -0.08 -16.73
C ALA A 184 13.62 1.04 -17.73
N ARG A 185 14.03 2.26 -17.39
CA ARG A 185 13.89 3.45 -18.24
C ARG A 185 15.12 3.71 -19.10
N GLY A 186 16.19 2.91 -18.97
CA GLY A 186 17.46 3.08 -19.68
C GLY A 186 18.26 4.30 -19.22
N GLY A 187 18.01 4.81 -18.02
CA GLY A 187 18.69 5.96 -17.44
C GLY A 187 17.95 6.60 -16.26
N HIS A 188 18.60 7.55 -15.60
CA HIS A 188 18.03 8.30 -14.50
C HIS A 188 17.27 9.53 -14.99
N PHE A 189 15.97 9.61 -14.72
CA PHE A 189 15.13 10.77 -15.05
C PHE A 189 14.34 11.25 -13.83
N LYS A 190 14.64 12.47 -13.36
CA LYS A 190 13.94 13.11 -12.23
C LYS A 190 12.47 13.43 -12.52
N ARG A 191 12.12 13.61 -13.80
CA ARG A 191 10.80 13.88 -14.35
C ARG A 191 10.60 13.02 -15.58
N VAL A 192 9.36 12.73 -15.94
CA VAL A 192 9.04 12.00 -17.17
C VAL A 192 9.63 12.73 -18.40
N PRO A 193 10.58 12.11 -19.13
CA PRO A 193 11.21 12.72 -20.30
C PRO A 193 10.25 12.77 -21.48
N ARG A 194 10.54 13.63 -22.47
CA ARG A 194 9.77 13.65 -23.72
C ARG A 194 9.88 12.34 -24.52
N ARG A 195 11.00 11.64 -24.39
CA ARG A 195 11.31 10.38 -25.06
C ARG A 195 12.26 9.57 -24.18
N TYR A 196 11.96 8.28 -24.05
CA TYR A 196 12.86 7.33 -23.42
C TYR A 196 13.83 6.71 -24.45
N PRO A 197 14.97 6.18 -23.99
CA PRO A 197 15.83 5.31 -24.80
C PRO A 197 15.06 4.14 -25.43
N LYS A 198 15.43 3.73 -26.64
CA LYS A 198 14.74 2.64 -27.38
C LYS A 198 14.69 1.30 -26.63
N GLY A 199 15.65 1.05 -25.74
CA GLY A 199 15.74 -0.18 -24.95
C GLY A 199 14.94 -0.15 -23.64
N ALA A 200 14.30 0.96 -23.30
CA ALA A 200 13.48 1.06 -22.10
C ALA A 200 12.25 0.14 -22.22
N TRP A 201 11.90 -0.53 -21.12
CA TRP A 201 10.67 -1.32 -21.03
C TRP A 201 9.60 -0.69 -20.15
N PHE A 202 9.99 0.29 -19.33
CA PHE A 202 9.10 1.22 -18.64
C PHE A 202 9.23 2.62 -19.26
N THR A 203 8.14 3.12 -19.81
CA THR A 203 8.05 4.38 -20.55
C THR A 203 6.81 5.17 -20.16
N TYR A 204 6.67 5.41 -18.84
CA TYR A 204 5.56 6.17 -18.24
C TYR A 204 5.37 7.55 -18.88
N ASP A 205 4.14 7.95 -19.16
CA ASP A 205 3.83 9.13 -19.96
C ASP A 205 3.15 10.28 -19.19
N ASP A 206 2.73 10.07 -17.94
CA ASP A 206 2.21 11.15 -17.10
C ASP A 206 3.33 12.15 -16.71
N ARG A 207 3.26 13.34 -17.32
CA ARG A 207 4.22 14.42 -17.13
C ARG A 207 4.11 15.13 -15.78
N SER A 208 3.02 14.93 -15.05
CA SER A 208 2.84 15.47 -13.69
C SER A 208 3.77 14.78 -12.68
N CYS A 209 4.06 13.51 -12.94
CA CYS A 209 4.79 12.60 -12.09
C CYS A 209 6.25 13.01 -11.89
N ASP A 210 6.71 12.96 -10.63
CA ASP A 210 8.11 13.14 -10.26
C ASP A 210 8.84 11.79 -10.21
N TYR A 211 10.06 11.77 -9.65
CA TYR A 211 10.82 10.53 -9.53
C TYR A 211 10.15 9.51 -8.60
N GLY A 212 9.57 9.97 -7.49
CA GLY A 212 8.98 9.10 -6.48
C GLY A 212 7.72 8.44 -7.01
N CYS A 213 6.85 9.24 -7.64
CA CYS A 213 5.67 8.73 -8.33
C CYS A 213 6.05 7.68 -9.40
N GLN A 214 7.08 7.92 -10.23
CA GLN A 214 7.53 6.91 -11.21
C GLN A 214 8.05 5.62 -10.56
N CYS A 215 8.57 5.71 -9.33
CA CYS A 215 9.05 4.58 -8.55
C CYS A 215 7.88 3.75 -8.01
N ALA A 216 6.83 4.38 -7.50
CA ALA A 216 5.60 3.73 -7.07
C ALA A 216 4.93 3.00 -8.25
N GLU A 217 4.77 3.69 -9.39
CA GLU A 217 4.21 3.14 -10.62
C GLU A 217 4.98 1.92 -11.12
N TYR A 218 6.30 2.01 -11.19
CA TYR A 218 7.14 0.90 -11.60
C TYR A 218 6.99 -0.34 -10.70
N LEU A 219 6.89 -0.14 -9.37
CA LEU A 219 6.66 -1.24 -8.44
C LEU A 219 5.28 -1.87 -8.65
N TYR A 220 4.23 -1.07 -8.82
CA TYR A 220 2.89 -1.53 -9.18
C TYR A 220 2.92 -2.40 -10.44
N TRP A 221 3.49 -1.88 -11.54
CA TRP A 221 3.56 -2.59 -12.82
C TRP A 221 4.29 -3.94 -12.68
N ALA A 222 5.42 -3.96 -11.97
CA ALA A 222 6.21 -5.16 -11.77
C ALA A 222 5.47 -6.21 -10.92
N VAL A 223 4.92 -5.81 -9.77
CA VAL A 223 4.19 -6.72 -8.86
C VAL A 223 2.97 -7.30 -9.55
N THR A 224 2.10 -6.47 -10.12
CA THR A 224 0.85 -6.93 -10.73
C THR A 224 1.07 -7.78 -11.98
N SER A 225 2.15 -7.53 -12.74
CA SER A 225 2.57 -8.41 -13.85
C SER A 225 3.04 -9.79 -13.35
N VAL A 226 3.81 -9.85 -12.26
CA VAL A 226 4.27 -11.12 -11.66
C VAL A 226 3.11 -11.92 -11.05
N LEU A 227 2.10 -11.22 -10.53
CA LEU A 227 0.87 -11.83 -10.00
C LEU A 227 -0.14 -12.23 -11.09
N GLY A 228 0.05 -11.75 -12.33
CA GLY A 228 -0.77 -12.12 -13.49
C GLY A 228 -1.95 -11.19 -13.77
N ALA A 229 -2.08 -10.06 -13.06
CA ALA A 229 -3.17 -9.10 -13.28
C ALA A 229 -3.14 -8.45 -14.67
N GLN A 230 -1.94 -8.35 -15.25
CA GLN A 230 -1.70 -7.69 -16.53
C GLN A 230 -1.74 -8.65 -17.74
N ASP A 231 -1.90 -9.97 -17.50
CA ASP A 231 -1.67 -11.01 -18.51
C ASP A 231 -2.91 -11.38 -19.33
N THR A 232 -3.64 -10.39 -19.84
CA THR A 232 -4.77 -10.59 -20.76
C THR A 232 -4.53 -9.88 -22.11
N PRO A 233 -5.06 -10.38 -23.24
CA PRO A 233 -4.86 -9.74 -24.54
C PRO A 233 -5.21 -8.24 -24.55
N ARG A 234 -6.37 -7.89 -23.99
CA ARG A 234 -6.81 -6.49 -23.88
C ARG A 234 -5.85 -5.66 -23.04
N ARG A 235 -5.46 -6.15 -21.87
CA ARG A 235 -4.58 -5.38 -20.97
C ARG A 235 -3.21 -5.13 -21.57
N ARG A 236 -2.66 -6.10 -22.32
CA ARG A 236 -1.39 -5.94 -23.06
C ARG A 236 -1.43 -4.80 -24.07
N GLU A 237 -2.55 -4.62 -24.76
CA GLU A 237 -2.77 -3.53 -25.70
C GLU A 237 -2.90 -2.20 -24.95
N ASP A 238 -3.68 -2.18 -23.86
CA ASP A 238 -3.94 -0.97 -23.06
C ASP A 238 -2.68 -0.39 -22.40
N ILE A 239 -1.67 -1.21 -22.08
CA ILE A 239 -0.49 -0.79 -21.31
C ILE A 239 0.81 -0.80 -22.11
N GLY A 240 0.83 -1.39 -23.31
CA GLY A 240 2.06 -1.71 -24.03
C GLY A 240 2.93 -0.49 -24.39
N GLN A 241 2.32 0.70 -24.45
CA GLN A 241 3.00 1.98 -24.64
C GLN A 241 3.84 2.40 -23.42
N GLU A 242 3.42 2.04 -22.21
CA GLU A 242 4.08 2.39 -20.95
C GLU A 242 4.88 1.21 -20.37
N TRP A 243 4.31 0.01 -20.39
CA TRP A 243 4.88 -1.18 -19.75
C TRP A 243 4.89 -2.39 -20.67
N ARG A 244 6.08 -2.89 -20.98
CA ARG A 244 6.27 -4.01 -21.92
C ARG A 244 6.28 -5.39 -21.25
N LEU A 245 6.39 -5.46 -19.93
CA LEU A 245 6.62 -6.72 -19.20
C LEU A 245 5.36 -7.20 -18.48
N TYR A 246 4.27 -7.36 -19.21
CA TYR A 246 2.91 -7.61 -18.69
C TYR A 246 2.68 -8.96 -17.97
N ASN A 247 3.70 -9.83 -17.84
CA ASN A 247 3.54 -11.10 -17.14
C ASN A 247 4.82 -11.54 -16.42
N ARG A 248 4.67 -12.54 -15.56
CA ARG A 248 5.75 -13.10 -14.73
C ARG A 248 7.01 -13.43 -15.51
N GLU A 249 6.88 -14.13 -16.64
CA GLU A 249 8.05 -14.60 -17.40
C GLU A 249 8.81 -13.43 -18.04
N LEU A 250 8.10 -12.42 -18.54
CA LEU A 250 8.71 -11.22 -19.07
C LEU A 250 9.44 -10.43 -17.99
N VAL A 251 8.83 -10.22 -16.82
CA VAL A 251 9.51 -9.56 -15.69
C VAL A 251 10.76 -10.34 -15.27
N LYS A 252 10.63 -11.66 -15.08
CA LYS A 252 11.74 -12.53 -14.67
C LYS A 252 12.93 -12.50 -15.63
N THR A 253 12.66 -12.49 -16.95
CA THR A 253 13.71 -12.61 -17.97
C THR A 253 14.29 -11.28 -18.43
N ARG A 254 13.50 -10.21 -18.43
CA ARG A 254 13.90 -8.89 -18.93
C ARG A 254 14.27 -7.92 -17.82
N ASP A 255 13.71 -8.10 -16.63
CA ASP A 255 14.00 -7.30 -15.44
C ASP A 255 14.27 -8.20 -14.22
N PRO A 256 15.31 -9.05 -14.27
CA PRO A 256 15.56 -10.04 -13.23
C PRO A 256 15.82 -9.42 -11.85
N LYS A 257 16.30 -8.17 -11.79
CA LYS A 257 16.58 -7.48 -10.53
C LYS A 257 15.30 -7.08 -9.80
N VAL A 258 14.31 -6.52 -10.50
CA VAL A 258 13.02 -6.24 -9.87
C VAL A 258 12.28 -7.53 -9.54
N TYR A 259 12.39 -8.55 -10.40
CA TYR A 259 11.81 -9.86 -10.12
C TYR A 259 12.36 -10.46 -8.82
N GLU A 260 13.69 -10.47 -8.65
CA GLU A 260 14.34 -10.94 -7.43
C GLU A 260 13.90 -10.12 -6.22
N LEU A 261 13.85 -8.78 -6.34
CA LEU A 261 13.43 -7.89 -5.26
C LEU A 261 11.99 -8.16 -4.81
N ILE A 262 11.04 -8.24 -5.74
CA ILE A 262 9.61 -8.36 -5.42
C ILE A 262 9.19 -9.80 -5.08
N THR A 263 10.06 -10.78 -5.34
CA THR A 263 9.84 -12.19 -4.95
C THR A 263 10.71 -12.64 -3.78
N ASP A 264 11.52 -11.75 -3.21
CA ASP A 264 12.34 -12.04 -2.03
C ASP A 264 11.40 -12.33 -0.82
N PRO A 265 11.41 -13.57 -0.28
CA PRO A 265 10.53 -13.98 0.80
C PRO A 265 10.77 -13.20 2.10
N LYS A 266 11.90 -12.50 2.22
CA LYS A 266 12.21 -11.60 3.34
C LYS A 266 11.20 -10.47 3.50
N TYR A 267 10.72 -9.91 2.38
CA TYR A 267 9.84 -8.74 2.42
C TYR A 267 8.35 -9.11 2.44
N LYS A 268 8.01 -10.39 2.20
CA LYS A 268 6.63 -10.88 2.24
C LYS A 268 5.68 -10.03 1.40
N LEU A 269 6.15 -9.58 0.23
CA LEU A 269 5.26 -9.00 -0.78
C LEU A 269 4.25 -10.06 -1.23
N PRO A 270 3.06 -9.65 -1.70
CA PRO A 270 2.03 -10.56 -2.17
C PRO A 270 2.60 -11.54 -3.20
N SER A 271 2.25 -12.82 -3.06
CA SER A 271 2.64 -13.90 -3.97
C SER A 271 1.45 -14.47 -4.75
N ARG A 272 0.23 -14.13 -4.33
CA ARG A 272 -1.06 -14.44 -4.95
C ARG A 272 -1.76 -13.14 -5.30
N LEU A 273 -2.37 -13.08 -6.49
CA LEU A 273 -3.22 -11.96 -6.85
C LEU A 273 -4.49 -11.99 -5.99
N PRO A 274 -4.91 -10.87 -5.38
CA PRO A 274 -6.22 -10.78 -4.75
C PRO A 274 -7.34 -11.17 -5.72
N ASP A 275 -8.26 -12.01 -5.26
CA ASP A 275 -9.38 -12.52 -6.05
C ASP A 275 -10.75 -11.98 -5.59
N GLY A 276 -10.75 -11.13 -4.54
CA GLY A 276 -11.94 -10.53 -3.97
C GLY A 276 -12.70 -11.47 -3.02
N LYS A 277 -12.10 -12.58 -2.58
CA LYS A 277 -12.72 -13.56 -1.66
C LYS A 277 -11.80 -13.90 -0.51
N TYR A 278 -11.90 -13.12 0.56
CA TYR A 278 -11.07 -13.30 1.74
C TYR A 278 -11.67 -14.33 2.71
N ARG A 279 -10.95 -15.44 2.95
CA ARG A 279 -11.30 -16.53 3.88
C ARG A 279 -12.58 -17.29 3.53
N GLU A 280 -12.95 -17.28 2.26
CA GLU A 280 -14.07 -18.06 1.73
C GLU A 280 -13.62 -19.40 1.10
N LYS A 281 -12.37 -19.81 1.37
CA LYS A 281 -11.70 -21.00 0.81
C LYS A 281 -11.69 -22.17 1.79
#